data_AF-A0A182JFH1-F1
#
_entry.id   AF-A0A182JFH1-F1
#
_cell.length_a   1.000
_cell.length_b   1.000
_cell.length_c   1.000
_cell.angle_alpha   90.00
_cell.angle_beta   90.00
_cell.angle_gamma   90.00
#
_symmetry.space_group_name_H-M   'P 1'
#
loop_
_entity.id
_entity.type
_entity.pdbx_description
1 polymer ?
#
loop_
_entity_poly.entity_id
_entity_poly.type
_entity_poly.pdbx_seq_one_letter_code
_entity_poly.pdbx_strand_id
1 'polypeptide(L)'
;MITVHLLPSIAMVYGKVSLFAICTLLLVCSLLEETEGRCTRPSQVVGNRVRGFRERRQSFPKHVRRKPWEMGVGVYHEMDIMLQPARQRNGISLTASPNARWPNAIVPYVISSAFSAAERNTILQGMQQFTANTCVRFVQRTTQTLYITIDNVETGCWSYVGRSATNTYNQVNLQSPDCVDVGTVTHELMHAIGFYHEFTRPDRDTYVSIDRTALAREYQTQSFYDDNYAKMADAEVVLYGRPYDYGSVMHYSKYAAGASNTRPVMNNLQPWTGDFGNDNGLSAADIIDVNYISPGDDEGGHDHHSSPGDDEGGHNDHSSPGDDDGSTVDYHYPQPGHRVRGTTWCACEEGIAGIVGPGPPWVSSIEHKSNQRTVADRQDQIVLA
;
A
#
# COMPACT_ATOMS: atom_id res chain seq x y z
N MET A 1 73.48 44.86 21.32
CA MET A 1 72.60 45.12 22.48
C MET A 1 71.39 45.88 21.96
N ILE A 2 70.27 45.19 21.74
CA ILE A 2 68.96 45.79 21.50
C ILE A 2 67.99 45.02 22.38
N THR A 3 67.50 45.71 23.39
CA THR A 3 66.57 45.21 24.41
C THR A 3 65.16 45.32 23.84
N VAL A 4 64.46 44.19 23.66
CA VAL A 4 63.05 44.16 23.24
C VAL A 4 62.18 43.83 24.44
N HIS A 5 61.26 44.73 24.73
CA HIS A 5 60.28 44.64 25.80
C HIS A 5 59.32 43.47 25.63
N LEU A 6 59.11 42.71 26.71
CA LEU A 6 58.04 41.74 26.91
C LEU A 6 56.69 42.47 27.07
N LEU A 7 55.67 42.04 26.33
CA LEU A 7 54.26 42.27 26.65
C LEU A 7 53.62 40.97 27.17
N PRO A 8 52.67 41.04 28.13
CA PRO A 8 52.15 39.87 28.82
C PRO A 8 50.94 39.23 28.14
N SER A 9 50.90 37.90 28.21
CA SER A 9 49.75 37.02 28.48
C SER A 9 48.39 37.33 27.82
N ILE A 10 48.08 36.64 26.72
CA ILE A 10 46.70 36.31 26.33
C ILE A 10 46.34 35.01 27.07
N ALA A 11 45.72 35.16 28.24
CA ALA A 11 45.11 34.06 28.97
C ALA A 11 43.81 33.62 28.30
N MET A 12 43.62 32.31 28.24
CA MET A 12 42.45 31.55 27.78
C MET A 12 41.10 32.23 28.08
N VAL A 13 40.35 32.56 27.03
CA VAL A 13 38.88 32.74 27.10
C VAL A 13 38.23 31.45 26.59
N TYR A 14 38.34 30.37 27.36
CA TYR A 14 37.54 29.15 27.19
C TYR A 14 37.25 28.58 28.57
N GLY A 15 36.18 29.07 29.20
CA GLY A 15 35.73 28.57 30.49
C GLY A 15 34.38 29.17 30.80
N LYS A 16 33.34 28.32 30.82
CA LYS A 16 31.90 28.61 30.95
C LYS A 16 31.11 28.72 29.63
N VAL A 17 31.30 27.79 28.70
CA VAL A 17 30.12 27.27 28.03
C VAL A 17 29.35 26.52 29.11
N SER A 18 28.26 27.13 29.61
CA SER A 18 27.48 26.60 30.72
C SER A 18 27.08 25.16 30.42
N LEU A 19 27.29 24.24 31.36
CA LEU A 19 26.79 22.85 31.26
C LEU A 19 25.29 22.83 30.90
N PHE A 20 24.57 23.87 31.33
CA PHE A 20 23.18 24.12 30.97
C PHE A 20 22.97 24.35 29.47
N ALA A 21 23.83 25.13 28.81
CA ALA A 21 23.76 25.40 27.38
C ALA A 21 24.06 24.13 26.57
N ILE A 22 25.03 23.32 27.01
CA ILE A 22 25.34 22.01 26.39
C ILE A 22 24.18 21.04 26.60
N CYS A 23 23.62 20.94 27.81
CA CYS A 23 22.46 20.10 28.08
C CYS A 23 21.23 20.53 27.28
N THR A 24 20.95 21.83 27.14
CA THR A 24 19.85 22.32 26.31
C THR A 24 20.11 22.09 24.83
N LEU A 25 21.35 22.25 24.35
CA LEU A 25 21.70 21.98 22.95
C LEU A 25 21.58 20.48 22.64
N LEU A 26 21.99 19.62 23.57
CA LEU A 26 21.82 18.17 23.46
C LEU A 26 20.35 17.76 23.55
N LEU A 27 19.54 18.40 24.40
CA LEU A 27 18.09 18.15 24.48
C LEU A 27 17.40 18.61 23.19
N VAL A 28 17.78 19.78 22.65
CA VAL A 28 17.26 20.32 21.39
C VAL A 28 17.73 19.46 20.21
N CYS A 29 18.99 19.02 20.16
CA CYS A 29 19.46 18.06 19.15
C CYS A 29 18.74 16.72 19.27
N SER A 30 18.50 16.21 20.47
CA SER A 30 17.73 14.97 20.68
C SER A 30 16.27 15.13 20.25
N LEU A 31 15.65 16.28 20.53
CA LEU A 31 14.29 16.61 20.08
C LEU A 31 14.21 16.79 18.56
N LEU A 32 15.24 17.36 17.94
CA LEU A 32 15.34 17.55 16.48
C LEU A 32 15.60 16.22 15.75
N GLU A 33 16.49 15.37 16.27
CA GLU A 33 16.72 14.00 15.78
C GLU A 33 15.48 13.12 15.93
N GLU A 34 14.68 13.32 17.00
CA GLU A 34 13.38 12.66 17.12
C GLU A 34 12.37 13.18 16.09
N THR A 35 12.35 14.46 15.72
CA THR A 35 11.42 14.97 14.69
C THR A 35 11.77 14.54 13.26
N GLU A 36 13.05 14.40 12.91
CA GLU A 36 13.45 14.12 11.52
C GLU A 36 13.62 12.62 11.22
N GLY A 37 13.79 11.77 12.22
CA GLY A 37 14.03 10.33 12.06
C GLY A 37 12.85 9.41 12.35
N ARG A 38 11.65 9.96 12.59
CA ARG A 38 10.52 9.17 13.12
C ARG A 38 10.11 8.02 12.19
N CYS A 39 10.10 8.25 10.87
CA CYS A 39 9.56 7.30 9.88
C CYS A 39 10.60 6.67 8.94
N THR A 40 11.90 6.83 9.19
CA THR A 40 12.97 6.46 8.23
C THR A 40 13.86 5.32 8.70
N ARG A 41 13.55 4.74 9.88
CA ARG A 41 14.28 3.60 10.44
C ARG A 41 13.38 2.67 11.25
N PRO A 42 13.73 1.38 11.33
CA PRO A 42 13.04 0.44 12.22
C PRO A 42 13.04 0.87 13.68
N SER A 43 12.02 0.46 14.42
CA SER A 43 11.81 0.83 15.81
C SER A 43 11.59 -0.37 16.72
N GLN A 44 12.52 -0.52 17.66
CA GLN A 44 12.43 -1.56 18.69
C GLN A 44 11.13 -1.48 19.48
N VAL A 45 10.58 -0.28 19.71
CA VAL A 45 9.29 -0.10 20.40
C VAL A 45 8.17 -0.78 19.61
N VAL A 46 8.13 -0.60 18.30
CA VAL A 46 7.17 -1.27 17.41
C VAL A 46 7.38 -2.77 17.46
N GLY A 47 8.63 -3.22 17.38
CA GLY A 47 8.92 -4.66 17.45
C GLY A 47 8.48 -5.31 18.76
N ASN A 48 8.62 -4.60 19.88
CA ASN A 48 8.12 -5.06 21.18
C ASN A 48 6.58 -5.15 21.18
N ARG A 49 5.89 -4.18 20.55
CA ARG A 49 4.43 -4.19 20.40
C ARG A 49 3.93 -5.25 19.43
N VAL A 50 4.74 -5.67 18.46
CA VAL A 50 4.39 -6.78 17.58
C VAL A 50 4.58 -8.10 18.31
N ARG A 51 5.58 -8.25 19.18
CA ARG A 51 5.75 -9.47 19.98
C ARG A 51 4.52 -9.77 20.85
N GLY A 52 3.98 -10.98 20.71
CA GLY A 52 2.77 -11.41 21.41
C GLY A 52 1.49 -10.77 20.84
N PHE A 53 1.56 -10.19 19.64
CA PHE A 53 0.39 -9.59 18.99
C PHE A 53 -0.70 -10.65 18.78
N ARG A 54 -0.35 -11.84 18.29
CA ARG A 54 -1.32 -12.94 18.09
C ARG A 54 -2.09 -13.30 19.36
N GLU A 55 -1.41 -13.38 20.50
CA GLU A 55 -2.03 -13.67 21.80
C GLU A 55 -3.04 -12.59 22.19
N ARG A 56 -2.65 -11.31 22.06
CA ARG A 56 -3.58 -10.18 22.29
C ARG A 56 -4.73 -10.17 21.29
N ARG A 57 -4.46 -10.35 20.00
CA ARG A 57 -5.46 -10.34 18.92
C ARG A 57 -6.54 -11.39 19.14
N GLN A 58 -6.17 -12.60 19.57
CA GLN A 58 -7.12 -13.69 19.81
C GLN A 58 -8.13 -13.36 20.93
N SER A 59 -7.77 -12.48 21.87
CA SER A 59 -8.66 -12.04 22.95
C SER A 59 -9.78 -11.08 22.51
N PHE A 60 -9.70 -10.52 21.29
CA PHE A 60 -10.68 -9.56 20.79
C PHE A 60 -11.65 -10.18 19.76
N PRO A 61 -12.93 -9.74 19.72
CA PRO A 61 -13.85 -10.08 18.63
C PRO A 61 -13.29 -9.70 17.26
N LYS A 62 -13.60 -10.49 16.22
CA LYS A 62 -13.03 -10.28 14.87
C LYS A 62 -13.18 -8.85 14.36
N HIS A 63 -14.35 -8.24 14.58
CA HIS A 63 -14.70 -6.90 14.09
C HIS A 63 -13.99 -5.74 14.82
N VAL A 64 -13.15 -6.04 15.83
CA VAL A 64 -12.32 -5.06 16.55
C VAL A 64 -10.85 -5.48 16.60
N ARG A 65 -10.47 -6.53 15.87
CA ARG A 65 -9.07 -6.98 15.79
C ARG A 65 -8.29 -6.00 14.91
N ARG A 66 -7.34 -5.33 15.54
CA ARG A 66 -6.26 -4.61 14.86
C ARG A 66 -5.37 -5.59 14.11
N LYS A 67 -4.56 -5.03 13.21
CA LYS A 67 -3.56 -5.74 12.41
C LYS A 67 -2.16 -5.53 12.98
N PRO A 68 -1.18 -6.40 12.70
CA PRO A 68 0.16 -6.26 13.27
C PRO A 68 0.90 -5.02 12.71
N TRP A 69 0.63 -4.64 11.47
CA TRP A 69 1.18 -3.44 10.83
C TRP A 69 0.67 -2.13 11.47
N GLU A 70 -0.59 -2.10 11.95
CA GLU A 70 -1.14 -0.99 12.77
C GLU A 70 -0.42 -0.77 14.12
N MET A 71 0.53 -1.63 14.51
CA MET A 71 1.29 -1.48 15.76
C MET A 71 2.47 -0.50 15.64
N GLY A 72 2.79 -0.01 14.43
CA GLY A 72 3.83 0.99 14.19
C GLY A 72 3.42 2.44 14.47
N VAL A 73 2.26 2.64 15.08
CA VAL A 73 1.71 3.95 15.50
C VAL A 73 2.73 4.91 16.12
N GLY A 74 2.82 6.09 15.51
CA GLY A 74 3.63 7.21 15.95
C GLY A 74 5.13 7.04 15.69
N VAL A 75 5.49 6.00 14.95
CA VAL A 75 6.84 5.72 14.51
C VAL A 75 6.86 5.71 13.00
N TYR A 76 6.24 4.72 12.36
CA TYR A 76 6.24 4.63 10.90
C TYR A 76 5.19 5.56 10.29
N HIS A 77 5.43 6.03 9.06
CA HIS A 77 4.47 6.86 8.34
C HIS A 77 3.24 6.01 8.02
N GLU A 78 2.04 6.56 8.19
CA GLU A 78 0.82 5.77 8.11
C GLU A 78 0.87 4.45 8.91
N MET A 79 1.71 4.37 9.96
CA MET A 79 1.94 3.23 10.86
C MET A 79 2.75 2.02 10.33
N ASP A 80 3.01 1.88 9.04
CA ASP A 80 3.84 0.79 8.47
C ASP A 80 4.62 1.19 7.20
N ILE A 81 4.60 2.47 6.80
CA ILE A 81 5.39 2.95 5.67
C ILE A 81 6.73 3.50 6.16
N MET A 82 7.81 2.96 5.58
CA MET A 82 9.16 3.49 5.74
C MET A 82 9.40 4.58 4.69
N LEU A 83 9.84 5.76 5.12
CA LEU A 83 10.12 6.89 4.23
C LEU A 83 11.57 6.93 3.78
N GLN A 84 11.80 7.43 2.57
CA GLN A 84 13.15 7.70 2.06
C GLN A 84 13.72 9.00 2.66
N PRO A 85 15.03 9.08 3.01
CA PRO A 85 15.63 10.24 3.67
C PRO A 85 15.65 11.55 2.87
N ALA A 86 15.44 11.53 1.55
CA ALA A 86 15.39 12.72 0.71
C ALA A 86 14.00 12.86 0.05
N ARG A 87 13.15 13.69 0.70
CA ARG A 87 11.76 14.08 0.38
C ARG A 87 10.61 13.10 0.72
N GLN A 88 9.87 13.54 1.74
CA GLN A 88 8.42 13.85 1.88
C GLN A 88 7.36 12.91 1.26
N ARG A 89 6.46 12.46 2.16
CA ARG A 89 5.05 12.02 2.05
C ARG A 89 4.46 11.73 0.65
N ASN A 90 3.68 10.64 0.60
CA ASN A 90 2.58 10.27 -0.34
C ASN A 90 2.89 9.49 -1.65
N GLY A 91 1.81 8.86 -2.16
CA GLY A 91 1.53 8.20 -3.46
C GLY A 91 2.57 8.23 -4.58
N ILE A 92 2.88 7.08 -5.20
CA ILE A 92 3.60 7.08 -6.48
C ILE A 92 2.64 7.43 -7.62
N SER A 93 2.46 8.72 -7.84
CA SER A 93 2.07 9.26 -9.14
C SER A 93 3.26 9.16 -10.08
N LEU A 94 3.10 8.64 -11.31
CA LEU A 94 4.20 8.64 -12.30
C LEU A 94 4.62 10.05 -12.70
N THR A 95 3.73 11.03 -12.60
CA THR A 95 4.09 12.44 -12.81
C THR A 95 5.00 12.95 -11.69
N ALA A 96 4.78 12.51 -10.46
CA ALA A 96 5.59 12.89 -9.29
C ALA A 96 6.86 12.03 -9.12
N SER A 97 6.79 10.75 -9.52
CA SER A 97 7.80 9.71 -9.33
C SER A 97 7.79 8.71 -10.51
N PRO A 98 8.30 9.12 -11.68
CA PRO A 98 8.19 8.35 -12.92
C PRO A 98 8.87 6.98 -12.88
N ASN A 99 9.83 6.80 -11.98
CA ASN A 99 10.61 5.57 -11.85
C ASN A 99 10.14 4.66 -10.72
N ALA A 100 9.04 4.98 -10.05
CA ALA A 100 8.69 4.26 -8.83
C ALA A 100 7.72 3.09 -9.05
N ARG A 101 7.34 2.82 -10.30
CA ARG A 101 6.75 1.53 -10.70
C ARG A 101 7.81 0.51 -11.07
N TRP A 102 7.48 -0.77 -10.89
CA TRP A 102 8.29 -1.89 -11.37
C TRP A 102 8.12 -2.07 -12.88
N PRO A 103 9.20 -2.07 -13.67
CA PRO A 103 9.12 -2.26 -15.11
C PRO A 103 8.42 -3.57 -15.47
N ASN A 104 7.49 -3.51 -16.44
CA ASN A 104 6.75 -4.64 -16.98
C ASN A 104 5.96 -5.43 -15.91
N ALA A 105 5.62 -4.77 -14.81
CA ALA A 105 5.00 -5.40 -13.64
C ALA A 105 5.81 -6.59 -13.06
N ILE A 106 7.12 -6.65 -13.35
CA ILE A 106 8.01 -7.69 -12.83
C ILE A 106 8.70 -7.18 -11.57
N VAL A 107 8.52 -7.89 -10.48
CA VAL A 107 9.11 -7.59 -9.17
C VAL A 107 10.12 -8.69 -8.82
N PRO A 108 11.42 -8.51 -9.13
CA PRO A 108 12.43 -9.45 -8.69
C PRO A 108 12.52 -9.43 -7.16
N TYR A 109 12.68 -10.60 -6.52
CA TYR A 109 12.73 -10.68 -5.07
C TYR A 109 13.83 -11.61 -4.54
N VAL A 110 14.25 -11.36 -3.30
CA VAL A 110 15.05 -12.27 -2.47
C VAL A 110 14.34 -12.42 -1.12
N ILE A 111 14.15 -13.67 -0.68
CA ILE A 111 13.62 -13.97 0.67
C ILE A 111 14.78 -14.37 1.58
N SER A 112 14.91 -13.68 2.72
CA SER A 112 15.91 -13.93 3.76
C SER A 112 15.91 -15.38 4.25
N SER A 113 17.09 -15.96 4.49
CA SER A 113 17.25 -17.31 5.05
C SER A 113 16.78 -17.43 6.50
N ALA A 114 16.50 -16.30 7.16
CA ALA A 114 16.00 -16.25 8.53
C ALA A 114 14.52 -16.67 8.67
N PHE A 115 13.76 -16.77 7.57
CA PHE A 115 12.43 -17.36 7.58
C PHE A 115 12.47 -18.89 7.56
N SER A 116 11.63 -19.53 8.39
CA SER A 116 11.38 -20.97 8.31
C SER A 116 10.74 -21.37 6.98
N ALA A 117 10.78 -22.67 6.64
CA ALA A 117 10.13 -23.18 5.43
C ALA A 117 8.62 -22.89 5.39
N ALA A 118 7.95 -22.97 6.55
CA ALA A 118 6.51 -22.67 6.66
C ALA A 118 6.22 -21.18 6.40
N GLU A 119 7.03 -20.29 6.95
CA GLU A 119 6.91 -18.84 6.73
C GLU A 119 7.21 -18.45 5.29
N ARG A 120 8.25 -19.04 4.70
CA ARG A 120 8.55 -18.89 3.26
C ARG A 120 7.36 -19.29 2.41
N ASN A 121 6.71 -20.41 2.73
CA ASN A 121 5.51 -20.84 2.02
C ASN A 121 4.36 -19.84 2.16
N THR A 122 4.15 -19.25 3.35
CA THR A 122 3.16 -18.17 3.53
C THR A 122 3.50 -16.92 2.71
N ILE A 123 4.78 -16.53 2.64
CA ILE A 123 5.23 -15.40 1.82
C ILE A 123 4.91 -15.66 0.34
N LEU A 124 5.19 -16.87 -0.15
CA LEU A 124 4.87 -17.28 -1.52
C LEU A 124 3.36 -17.30 -1.79
N GLN A 125 2.54 -17.67 -0.80
CA GLN A 125 1.07 -17.56 -0.91
C GLN A 125 0.59 -16.11 -1.00
N GLY A 126 1.24 -15.17 -0.30
CA GLY A 126 0.99 -13.74 -0.47
C GLY A 126 1.32 -13.26 -1.87
N MET A 127 2.49 -13.63 -2.41
CA MET A 127 2.85 -13.35 -3.81
C MET A 127 1.84 -13.95 -4.80
N GLN A 128 1.31 -15.14 -4.50
CA GLN A 128 0.32 -15.83 -5.33
C GLN A 128 -0.99 -15.04 -5.45
N GLN A 129 -1.37 -14.22 -4.46
CA GLN A 129 -2.54 -13.33 -4.57
C GLN A 129 -2.43 -12.40 -5.78
N PHE A 130 -1.22 -11.90 -6.07
CA PHE A 130 -0.99 -11.05 -7.23
C PHE A 130 -0.90 -11.86 -8.51
N THR A 131 -0.04 -12.90 -8.55
CA THR A 131 0.20 -13.65 -9.79
C THR A 131 -1.03 -14.37 -10.32
N ALA A 132 -1.98 -14.73 -9.44
CA ALA A 132 -3.24 -15.38 -9.82
C ALA A 132 -4.32 -14.40 -10.31
N ASN A 133 -4.25 -13.11 -9.94
CA ASN A 133 -5.35 -12.17 -10.15
C ASN A 133 -4.97 -10.92 -10.97
N THR A 134 -3.68 -10.64 -11.14
CA THR A 134 -3.17 -9.43 -11.79
C THR A 134 -2.08 -9.75 -12.81
N CYS A 135 -1.56 -8.74 -13.51
CA CYS A 135 -0.38 -8.87 -14.36
C CYS A 135 0.95 -8.83 -13.60
N VAL A 136 0.96 -8.51 -12.30
CA VAL A 136 2.20 -8.45 -11.50
C VAL A 136 2.82 -9.83 -11.36
N ARG A 137 4.14 -9.92 -11.57
CA ARG A 137 4.91 -11.17 -11.43
C ARG A 137 6.06 -10.98 -10.45
N PHE A 138 5.98 -11.67 -9.33
CA PHE A 138 7.12 -11.85 -8.44
C PHE A 138 8.05 -12.92 -9.01
N VAL A 139 9.30 -12.56 -9.30
CA VAL A 139 10.28 -13.48 -9.87
C VAL A 139 11.47 -13.62 -8.93
N GLN A 140 11.95 -14.85 -8.70
CA GLN A 140 13.15 -15.02 -7.91
C GLN A 140 14.32 -14.34 -8.61
N ARG A 141 15.00 -13.45 -7.88
CA ARG A 141 16.11 -12.67 -8.43
C ARG A 141 17.25 -13.59 -8.87
N THR A 142 17.81 -13.29 -10.04
CA THR A 142 19.07 -13.85 -10.52
C THR A 142 20.11 -12.74 -10.65
N THR A 143 20.06 -11.96 -11.73
CA THR A 143 21.04 -10.91 -12.07
C THR A 143 20.46 -9.50 -11.97
N GLN A 144 19.15 -9.36 -11.72
CA GLN A 144 18.49 -8.06 -11.71
C GLN A 144 19.16 -7.14 -10.68
N THR A 145 19.44 -5.91 -11.11
CA THR A 145 20.06 -4.90 -10.27
C THR A 145 19.08 -4.29 -9.31
N LEU A 146 17.78 -4.25 -9.64
CA LEU A 146 16.71 -3.76 -8.76
C LEU A 146 15.79 -4.90 -8.38
N TYR A 147 15.53 -5.05 -7.09
CA TYR A 147 14.73 -6.13 -6.52
C TYR A 147 14.27 -5.75 -5.11
N ILE A 148 13.22 -6.42 -4.63
CA ILE A 148 12.83 -6.32 -3.22
C ILE A 148 13.58 -7.33 -2.36
N THR A 149 14.04 -6.90 -1.18
CA THR A 149 14.47 -7.79 -0.11
C THR A 149 13.30 -8.01 0.85
N ILE A 150 12.96 -9.28 1.10
CA ILE A 150 11.97 -9.65 2.10
C ILE A 150 12.71 -10.24 3.28
N ASP A 151 12.67 -9.54 4.41
CA ASP A 151 13.44 -9.87 5.62
C ASP A 151 12.58 -9.87 6.88
N ASN A 152 13.08 -10.47 7.95
CA ASN A 152 12.48 -10.45 9.29
C ASN A 152 13.47 -10.05 10.39
N VAL A 153 14.66 -9.59 10.02
CA VAL A 153 15.71 -9.17 10.96
C VAL A 153 15.28 -7.92 11.73
N GLU A 154 14.61 -6.99 11.06
CA GLU A 154 14.18 -5.73 11.66
C GLU A 154 12.82 -5.86 12.35
N THR A 155 12.48 -4.83 13.10
CA THR A 155 11.26 -4.80 13.91
C THR A 155 10.05 -4.22 13.17
N GLY A 156 8.88 -4.77 13.42
CA GLY A 156 7.60 -4.36 12.83
C GLY A 156 7.22 -5.09 11.53
N CYS A 157 6.04 -4.77 11.03
CA CYS A 157 5.64 -5.04 9.64
C CYS A 157 5.70 -3.70 8.93
N TRP A 158 6.46 -3.60 7.85
CA TRP A 158 6.57 -2.36 7.08
C TRP A 158 7.18 -2.59 5.70
N SER A 159 6.91 -1.65 4.79
CA SER A 159 7.56 -1.56 3.49
C SER A 159 7.81 -0.11 3.08
N TYR A 160 8.66 0.07 2.07
CA TYR A 160 8.66 1.30 1.28
C TYR A 160 7.56 1.21 0.23
N VAL A 161 7.04 2.36 -0.21
CA VAL A 161 6.06 2.36 -1.29
C VAL A 161 6.77 2.40 -2.65
N GLY A 162 6.46 1.40 -3.48
CA GLY A 162 6.97 1.18 -4.83
C GLY A 162 8.47 0.96 -4.96
N ARG A 163 8.96 1.10 -6.19
CA ARG A 163 10.34 0.85 -6.57
C ARG A 163 11.22 2.08 -6.33
N SER A 164 12.27 1.94 -5.55
CA SER A 164 13.38 2.88 -5.54
C SER A 164 14.29 2.68 -6.76
N ALA A 165 14.83 3.79 -7.28
CA ALA A 165 15.87 3.78 -8.31
C ALA A 165 17.18 3.12 -7.84
N THR A 166 17.29 2.84 -6.53
CA THR A 166 18.38 2.11 -5.90
C THR A 166 17.81 0.98 -5.05
N ASN A 167 18.60 -0.05 -4.71
CA ASN A 167 18.10 -1.10 -3.80
C ASN A 167 18.01 -0.69 -2.33
N THR A 168 18.46 0.51 -1.97
CA THR A 168 18.51 0.95 -0.58
C THR A 168 17.12 1.06 0.05
N TYR A 169 16.09 1.30 -0.76
CA TYR A 169 14.71 1.52 -0.30
C TYR A 169 13.71 0.56 -0.97
N ASN A 170 14.15 -0.68 -1.24
CA ASN A 170 13.32 -1.77 -1.76
C ASN A 170 13.22 -2.91 -0.73
N GLN A 171 12.95 -2.57 0.53
CA GLN A 171 12.82 -3.57 1.59
C GLN A 171 11.37 -3.75 2.02
N VAL A 172 11.01 -5.00 2.28
CA VAL A 172 9.80 -5.44 2.96
C VAL A 172 10.23 -6.16 4.23
N ASN A 173 9.82 -5.66 5.39
CA ASN A 173 10.11 -6.31 6.66
C ASN A 173 8.87 -6.98 7.23
N LEU A 174 8.98 -8.27 7.54
CA LEU A 174 7.93 -9.10 8.11
C LEU A 174 8.43 -9.74 9.40
N GLN A 175 8.36 -9.01 10.51
CA GLN A 175 8.78 -9.56 11.80
C GLN A 175 8.02 -10.86 12.14
N SER A 176 8.78 -11.95 12.26
CA SER A 176 8.26 -13.27 12.61
C SER A 176 7.83 -13.37 14.08
N PRO A 177 6.79 -14.16 14.41
CA PRO A 177 5.87 -14.83 13.49
C PRO A 177 4.61 -14.00 13.17
N ASP A 178 4.50 -12.81 13.77
CA ASP A 178 3.26 -12.04 13.83
C ASP A 178 2.95 -11.27 12.53
N CYS A 179 3.96 -10.95 11.72
CA CYS A 179 3.77 -10.34 10.39
C CYS A 179 3.70 -11.37 9.24
N VAL A 180 3.80 -12.67 9.53
CA VAL A 180 3.86 -13.71 8.49
C VAL A 180 2.52 -14.46 8.40
N ASP A 181 1.53 -13.77 7.85
CA ASP A 181 0.26 -14.33 7.39
C ASP A 181 -0.07 -13.77 6.00
N VAL A 182 -0.95 -14.44 5.26
CA VAL A 182 -1.24 -14.07 3.85
C VAL A 182 -1.75 -12.63 3.73
N GLY A 183 -2.59 -12.16 4.65
CA GLY A 183 -3.10 -10.79 4.64
C GLY A 183 -1.99 -9.76 4.85
N THR A 184 -1.19 -9.93 5.92
CA THR A 184 -0.04 -9.05 6.19
C THR A 184 0.96 -9.05 5.04
N VAL A 185 1.34 -10.23 4.53
CA VAL A 185 2.28 -10.30 3.41
C VAL A 185 1.71 -9.59 2.18
N THR A 186 0.44 -9.82 1.86
CA THR A 186 -0.19 -9.18 0.70
C THR A 186 -0.20 -7.66 0.84
N HIS A 187 -0.51 -7.16 2.04
CA HIS A 187 -0.48 -5.73 2.36
C HIS A 187 0.90 -5.10 2.12
N GLU A 188 1.95 -5.68 2.72
CA GLU A 188 3.31 -5.13 2.57
C GLU A 188 3.85 -5.26 1.14
N LEU A 189 3.48 -6.32 0.42
CA LEU A 189 3.80 -6.45 -1.00
C LEU A 189 3.02 -5.43 -1.85
N MET A 190 1.80 -5.07 -1.47
CA MET A 190 1.00 -4.06 -2.14
C MET A 190 1.61 -2.65 -1.96
N HIS A 191 2.18 -2.35 -0.80
CA HIS A 191 3.06 -1.18 -0.64
C HIS A 191 4.26 -1.25 -1.60
N ALA A 192 5.00 -2.35 -1.59
CA ALA A 192 6.21 -2.49 -2.42
C ALA A 192 5.96 -2.34 -3.94
N ILE A 193 4.73 -2.56 -4.43
CA ILE A 193 4.36 -2.32 -5.83
C ILE A 193 3.80 -0.92 -6.11
N GLY A 194 3.51 -0.11 -5.09
CA GLY A 194 3.24 1.33 -5.23
C GLY A 194 1.98 1.88 -4.58
N PHE A 195 1.28 1.12 -3.74
CA PHE A 195 0.03 1.57 -3.12
C PHE A 195 0.25 2.13 -1.71
N TYR A 196 -0.49 3.20 -1.40
CA TYR A 196 -0.64 3.74 -0.04
C TYR A 196 -1.96 3.23 0.54
N HIS A 197 -2.29 3.65 1.75
CA HIS A 197 -3.54 3.24 2.36
C HIS A 197 -4.78 3.85 1.71
N GLU A 198 -5.85 3.05 1.63
CA GLU A 198 -7.14 3.48 1.08
C GLU A 198 -7.73 4.64 1.91
N PHE A 199 -7.48 4.67 3.23
CA PHE A 199 -7.99 5.72 4.13
C PHE A 199 -7.27 7.07 4.03
N THR A 200 -6.19 7.16 3.26
CA THR A 200 -5.50 8.42 2.96
C THR A 200 -5.85 8.96 1.58
N ARG A 201 -6.80 8.37 0.85
CA ARG A 201 -7.31 8.94 -0.41
C ARG A 201 -7.81 10.39 -0.24
N PRO A 202 -7.65 11.26 -1.26
CA PRO A 202 -8.13 12.63 -1.23
C PRO A 202 -9.65 12.77 -1.01
N ASP A 203 -10.42 11.81 -1.53
CA ASP A 203 -11.88 11.75 -1.43
C ASP A 203 -12.40 11.05 -0.16
N ARG A 204 -11.49 10.57 0.71
CA ARG A 204 -11.86 9.73 1.87
C ARG A 204 -12.86 10.37 2.83
N ASP A 205 -12.88 11.69 2.95
CA ASP A 205 -13.83 12.41 3.84
C ASP A 205 -15.30 12.31 3.39
N THR A 206 -15.58 11.79 2.18
CA THR A 206 -16.93 11.42 1.73
C THR A 206 -17.39 10.07 2.30
N TYR A 207 -16.43 9.24 2.71
CA TYR A 207 -16.62 7.83 3.06
C TYR A 207 -16.32 7.54 4.53
N VAL A 208 -15.32 8.20 5.11
CA VAL A 208 -14.93 8.04 6.51
C VAL A 208 -14.65 9.39 7.18
N SER A 209 -14.97 9.48 8.47
CA SER A 209 -14.50 10.56 9.34
C SER A 209 -13.48 10.05 10.35
N ILE A 210 -12.46 10.87 10.66
CA ILE A 210 -11.44 10.58 11.67
C ILE A 210 -11.76 11.29 12.99
N ASP A 211 -12.23 10.54 14.00
CA ASP A 211 -12.42 11.05 15.36
C ASP A 211 -11.08 11.10 16.10
N ARG A 212 -10.42 12.26 16.04
CA ARG A 212 -9.15 12.49 16.73
C ARG A 212 -9.27 12.37 18.25
N THR A 213 -10.46 12.53 18.83
CA THR A 213 -10.66 12.37 20.27
C THR A 213 -10.71 10.91 20.70
N ALA A 214 -10.89 9.97 19.75
CA ALA A 214 -10.85 8.53 19.95
C ALA A 214 -9.43 7.93 20.01
N LEU A 215 -8.44 8.66 19.49
CA LEU A 215 -7.03 8.28 19.55
C LEU A 215 -6.55 8.11 21.00
N ALA A 216 -5.57 7.23 21.21
CA ALA A 216 -4.82 7.19 22.48
C ALA A 216 -4.24 8.57 22.79
N ARG A 217 -4.16 8.95 24.07
CA ARG A 217 -3.89 10.32 24.49
C ARG A 217 -2.58 10.86 23.93
N GLU A 218 -1.55 10.02 23.87
CA GLU A 218 -0.24 10.31 23.30
C GLU A 218 -0.25 10.62 21.80
N TYR A 219 -1.30 10.20 21.08
CA TYR A 219 -1.47 10.38 19.63
C TYR A 219 -2.42 11.52 19.26
N GLN A 220 -2.99 12.23 20.25
CA GLN A 220 -3.86 13.39 20.02
C GLN A 220 -3.06 14.66 19.70
N THR A 221 -2.12 14.57 18.76
CA THR A 221 -1.29 15.69 18.30
C THR A 221 -1.56 15.99 16.83
N GLN A 222 -1.15 17.18 16.37
CA GLN A 222 -1.23 17.51 14.96
C GLN A 222 -0.20 16.73 14.13
N SER A 223 1.03 16.61 14.62
CA SER A 223 2.08 15.85 13.91
C SER A 223 1.71 14.39 13.71
N PHE A 224 1.17 13.72 14.74
CA PHE A 224 0.72 12.33 14.60
C PHE A 224 -0.36 12.19 13.53
N TYR A 225 -1.36 13.09 13.55
CA TYR A 225 -2.43 13.09 12.54
C TYR A 225 -1.86 13.32 11.15
N ASP A 226 -0.96 14.29 11.00
CA ASP A 226 -0.36 14.65 9.72
C ASP A 226 0.48 13.51 9.13
N ASP A 227 1.14 12.73 9.99
CA ASP A 227 1.98 11.59 9.57
C ASP A 227 1.20 10.28 9.38
N ASN A 228 -0.01 10.14 9.95
CA ASN A 228 -0.71 8.85 9.99
C ASN A 228 -2.14 8.86 9.44
N TYR A 229 -2.76 10.03 9.29
CA TYR A 229 -4.17 10.18 8.93
C TYR A 229 -4.46 11.33 7.96
N ALA A 230 -3.45 12.14 7.59
CA ALA A 230 -3.63 13.13 6.54
C ALA A 230 -4.00 12.46 5.22
N LYS A 231 -4.77 13.19 4.41
CA LYS A 231 -5.07 12.77 3.05
C LYS A 231 -3.88 13.05 2.16
N MET A 232 -3.66 12.19 1.18
CA MET A 232 -2.81 12.46 0.02
C MET A 232 -3.39 13.64 -0.77
N ALA A 233 -2.53 14.38 -1.46
CA ALA A 233 -2.98 15.39 -2.40
C ALA A 233 -3.49 14.74 -3.69
N ASP A 234 -4.44 15.38 -4.37
CA ASP A 234 -5.03 14.87 -5.62
C ASP A 234 -3.98 14.58 -6.71
N ALA A 235 -2.87 15.33 -6.73
CA ALA A 235 -1.80 15.15 -7.71
C ALA A 235 -0.90 13.92 -7.48
N GLU A 236 -0.99 13.31 -6.28
CA GLU A 236 -0.08 12.25 -5.82
C GLU A 236 -0.71 10.86 -5.97
N VAL A 237 -2.02 10.77 -6.18
CA VAL A 237 -2.74 9.51 -6.34
C VAL A 237 -3.67 9.55 -7.54
N VAL A 238 -3.83 8.42 -8.21
CA VAL A 238 -4.82 8.24 -9.27
C VAL A 238 -5.86 7.26 -8.77
N LEU A 239 -7.13 7.70 -8.69
CA LEU A 239 -8.23 6.88 -8.17
C LEU A 239 -8.87 5.99 -9.24
N TYR A 240 -8.47 6.12 -10.51
CA TYR A 240 -8.98 5.32 -11.64
C TYR A 240 -10.52 5.28 -11.77
N GLY A 241 -11.22 6.30 -11.23
CA GLY A 241 -12.68 6.38 -11.22
C GLY A 241 -13.37 5.33 -10.34
N ARG A 242 -12.63 4.63 -9.46
CA ARG A 242 -13.20 3.56 -8.63
C ARG A 242 -13.81 4.10 -7.32
N PRO A 243 -14.92 3.49 -6.85
CA PRO A 243 -15.45 3.76 -5.52
C PRO A 243 -14.42 3.46 -4.43
N TYR A 244 -14.60 4.07 -3.26
CA TYR A 244 -13.83 3.78 -2.07
C TYR A 244 -14.07 2.35 -1.58
N ASP A 245 -13.00 1.61 -1.26
CA ASP A 245 -13.10 0.22 -0.81
C ASP A 245 -12.80 0.06 0.69
N TYR A 246 -13.85 0.07 1.52
CA TYR A 246 -13.73 -0.23 2.95
C TYR A 246 -13.09 -1.60 3.23
N GLY A 247 -13.22 -2.56 2.31
CA GLY A 247 -12.70 -3.91 2.44
C GLY A 247 -11.31 -4.12 1.85
N SER A 248 -10.66 -3.08 1.32
CA SER A 248 -9.32 -3.16 0.73
C SER A 248 -8.31 -3.73 1.72
N VAL A 249 -7.34 -4.51 1.23
CA VAL A 249 -6.20 -4.94 2.05
C VAL A 249 -5.39 -3.74 2.55
N MET A 250 -5.48 -2.60 1.85
CA MET A 250 -4.84 -1.32 2.19
C MET A 250 -5.72 -0.42 3.08
N HIS A 251 -6.86 -0.90 3.56
CA HIS A 251 -7.68 -0.15 4.52
C HIS A 251 -7.38 -0.59 5.95
N TYR A 252 -7.07 0.35 6.83
CA TYR A 252 -6.85 0.07 8.24
C TYR A 252 -8.13 -0.28 8.99
N SER A 253 -8.00 -0.99 10.10
CA SER A 253 -9.12 -1.21 11.01
C SER A 253 -9.62 0.13 11.58
N LYS A 254 -10.91 0.20 11.89
CA LYS A 254 -11.52 1.39 12.50
C LYS A 254 -10.94 1.79 13.85
N TYR A 255 -10.12 0.95 14.48
CA TYR A 255 -9.53 1.18 15.81
C TYR A 255 -8.03 1.46 15.79
N ALA A 256 -7.42 1.62 14.61
CA ALA A 256 -6.01 1.95 14.47
C ALA A 256 -5.66 3.16 15.37
N ALA A 257 -4.60 3.02 16.18
CA ALA A 257 -4.19 4.03 17.18
C ALA A 257 -5.23 4.46 18.24
N GLY A 258 -6.36 3.78 18.38
CA GLY A 258 -7.42 4.15 19.31
C GLY A 258 -7.08 3.89 20.78
N ALA A 259 -7.65 4.70 21.68
CA ALA A 259 -7.54 4.50 23.14
C ALA A 259 -8.27 3.24 23.63
N SER A 260 -9.18 2.70 22.83
CA SER A 260 -9.97 1.50 23.12
C SER A 260 -10.28 0.73 21.84
N ASN A 261 -10.73 -0.51 21.97
CA ASN A 261 -11.24 -1.32 20.85
C ASN A 261 -12.76 -1.29 20.75
N THR A 262 -13.41 -0.30 21.39
CA THR A 262 -14.87 -0.15 21.39
C THR A 262 -15.32 1.19 20.84
N ARG A 263 -14.47 2.23 20.91
CA ARG A 263 -14.68 3.52 20.25
C ARG A 263 -13.79 3.63 19.01
N PRO A 264 -14.35 3.58 17.79
CA PRO A 264 -13.59 3.69 16.55
C PRO A 264 -12.98 5.09 16.37
N VAL A 265 -11.78 5.13 15.81
CA VAL A 265 -11.11 6.33 15.30
C VAL A 265 -11.63 6.65 13.89
N MET A 266 -11.86 5.65 13.06
CA MET A 266 -12.42 5.84 11.72
C MET A 266 -13.88 5.38 11.67
N ASN A 267 -14.79 6.27 11.25
CA ASN A 267 -16.23 5.98 11.21
C ASN A 267 -16.73 6.09 9.77
N ASN A 268 -17.51 5.12 9.28
CA ASN A 268 -18.09 5.20 7.95
C ASN A 268 -19.21 6.24 7.92
N LEU A 269 -19.20 7.07 6.88
CA LEU A 269 -20.23 8.07 6.59
C LEU A 269 -21.27 7.54 5.60
N GLN A 270 -20.88 6.59 4.75
CA GLN A 270 -21.79 5.89 3.84
C GLN A 270 -22.26 4.55 4.45
N PRO A 271 -23.43 4.03 4.03
CA PRO A 271 -23.90 2.72 4.48
C PRO A 271 -22.87 1.61 4.19
N TRP A 272 -22.37 0.97 5.25
CA TRP A 272 -21.45 -0.16 5.16
C TRP A 272 -21.75 -1.14 6.29
N THR A 273 -21.97 -2.40 5.94
CA THR A 273 -22.28 -3.47 6.91
C THR A 273 -21.12 -4.42 7.15
N GLY A 274 -20.02 -4.29 6.39
CA GLY A 274 -18.79 -5.02 6.59
C GLY A 274 -17.91 -4.40 7.68
N ASP A 275 -16.71 -4.94 7.84
CA ASP A 275 -15.66 -4.29 8.65
C ASP A 275 -14.66 -3.57 7.75
N PHE A 276 -13.78 -2.78 8.35
CA PHE A 276 -12.72 -2.09 7.62
C PHE A 276 -11.48 -2.97 7.49
N GLY A 277 -10.92 -3.00 6.29
CA GLY A 277 -9.80 -3.87 5.94
C GLY A 277 -10.20 -5.34 5.89
N ASN A 278 -9.35 -6.15 5.25
CA ASN A 278 -9.52 -7.60 5.24
C ASN A 278 -8.23 -8.32 5.68
N ASP A 279 -8.35 -9.62 6.00
CA ASP A 279 -7.22 -10.50 6.40
C ASP A 279 -6.87 -11.54 5.32
N ASN A 280 -7.57 -11.53 4.20
CA ASN A 280 -7.59 -12.62 3.24
C ASN A 280 -6.67 -12.38 2.03
N GLY A 281 -6.27 -11.13 1.77
CA GLY A 281 -5.47 -10.73 0.61
C GLY A 281 -6.19 -9.66 -0.20
N LEU A 282 -5.93 -9.62 -1.51
CA LEU A 282 -6.49 -8.59 -2.39
C LEU A 282 -8.02 -8.67 -2.45
N SER A 283 -8.69 -7.53 -2.28
CA SER A 283 -10.09 -7.37 -2.63
C SER A 283 -10.27 -7.34 -4.16
N ALA A 284 -11.52 -7.45 -4.63
CA ALA A 284 -11.83 -7.26 -6.04
C ALA A 284 -11.41 -5.86 -6.54
N ALA A 285 -11.56 -4.83 -5.70
CA ALA A 285 -11.14 -3.49 -6.05
C ALA A 285 -9.61 -3.38 -6.06
N ASP A 286 -8.89 -4.02 -5.13
CA ASP A 286 -7.42 -4.04 -5.11
C ASP A 286 -6.86 -4.65 -6.40
N ILE A 287 -7.46 -5.75 -6.88
CA ILE A 287 -7.08 -6.40 -8.14
C ILE A 287 -7.22 -5.44 -9.33
N ILE A 288 -8.35 -4.72 -9.40
CA ILE A 288 -8.61 -3.73 -10.45
C ILE A 288 -7.53 -2.64 -10.43
N ASP A 289 -7.21 -2.15 -9.24
CA ASP A 289 -6.20 -1.12 -9.04
C ASP A 289 -4.82 -1.53 -9.53
N VAL A 290 -4.37 -2.72 -9.13
CA VAL A 290 -3.07 -3.25 -9.53
C VAL A 290 -2.97 -3.37 -11.06
N ASN A 291 -4.05 -3.80 -11.72
CA ASN A 291 -4.09 -3.93 -13.17
C ASN A 291 -4.11 -2.58 -13.89
N TYR A 292 -4.70 -1.53 -13.31
CA TYR A 292 -4.65 -0.17 -13.88
C TYR A 292 -3.26 0.47 -13.79
N ILE A 293 -2.50 0.23 -12.72
CA ILE A 293 -1.17 0.82 -12.54
C ILE A 293 -0.06 0.06 -13.28
N SER A 294 -0.34 -1.15 -13.73
CA SER A 294 0.67 -2.07 -14.28
C SER A 294 0.55 -2.29 -15.80
N PRO A 295 0.21 -1.27 -16.65
CA PRO A 295 0.22 -1.51 -18.08
C PRO A 295 1.65 -1.90 -18.49
N GLY A 296 1.76 -3.04 -19.18
CA GLY A 296 2.96 -3.41 -19.89
C GLY A 296 3.29 -2.29 -20.88
N ASP A 297 4.55 -1.90 -20.88
CA ASP A 297 5.21 -1.19 -21.99
C ASP A 297 4.71 0.25 -22.26
N ASP A 298 5.18 1.21 -21.45
CA ASP A 298 5.55 2.52 -21.99
C ASP A 298 6.95 2.38 -22.60
N GLU A 299 7.07 1.71 -23.76
CA GLU A 299 8.21 1.97 -24.63
C GLU A 299 8.06 3.38 -25.18
N GLY A 300 9.04 4.24 -24.85
CA GLY A 300 9.07 5.61 -25.32
C GLY A 300 9.05 5.71 -26.84
N GLY A 301 8.12 6.52 -27.35
CA GLY A 301 8.05 6.86 -28.76
C GLY A 301 7.00 7.94 -28.99
N HIS A 302 7.41 9.21 -28.92
CA HIS A 302 6.68 10.26 -29.61
C HIS A 302 6.74 9.95 -31.10
N ASP A 303 5.67 9.40 -31.67
CA ASP A 303 5.44 9.48 -33.11
C ASP A 303 4.02 10.00 -33.36
N HIS A 304 4.00 11.22 -33.88
CA HIS A 304 2.86 11.79 -34.58
C HIS A 304 2.53 10.87 -35.76
N HIS A 305 1.58 9.95 -35.58
CA HIS A 305 0.94 9.30 -36.71
C HIS A 305 -0.26 10.12 -37.16
N SER A 306 0.00 11.07 -38.04
CA SER A 306 -1.00 11.63 -38.94
C SER A 306 -1.68 10.48 -39.68
N SER A 307 -3.00 10.39 -39.58
CA SER A 307 -3.80 9.50 -40.41
C SER A 307 -3.62 9.90 -41.90
N PRO A 308 -3.38 8.95 -42.82
CA PRO A 308 -3.49 9.22 -44.24
C PRO A 308 -4.94 9.55 -44.58
N GLY A 309 -5.12 10.57 -45.43
CA GLY A 309 -6.42 11.01 -45.88
C GLY A 309 -7.10 9.96 -46.75
N ASP A 310 -8.39 9.79 -46.49
CA ASP A 310 -9.34 9.21 -47.42
C ASP A 310 -10.14 10.38 -48.01
N ASP A 311 -9.65 10.90 -49.13
CA ASP A 311 -10.48 11.64 -50.08
C ASP A 311 -11.45 10.65 -50.71
N GLU A 312 -12.77 10.81 -50.52
CA GLU A 312 -13.77 10.72 -51.58
C GLU A 312 -15.12 11.32 -51.12
N GLY A 313 -15.66 12.22 -51.96
CA GLY A 313 -17.12 12.33 -52.16
C GLY A 313 -17.87 13.39 -51.35
N GLY A 314 -17.91 14.62 -51.87
CA GLY A 314 -18.66 15.71 -51.27
C GLY A 314 -20.20 15.64 -51.43
N HIS A 315 -20.88 16.28 -50.49
CA HIS A 315 -22.02 17.16 -50.77
C HIS A 315 -22.12 18.22 -49.67
N ASN A 316 -22.19 19.48 -50.12
CA ASN A 316 -22.49 20.63 -49.28
C ASN A 316 -23.97 20.59 -48.89
N ASP A 317 -24.29 20.93 -47.64
CA ASP A 317 -25.33 21.93 -47.42
C ASP A 317 -25.18 22.67 -46.09
N HIS A 318 -25.44 23.97 -46.18
CA HIS A 318 -25.33 25.00 -45.15
C HIS A 318 -26.33 24.83 -44.00
N SER A 319 -25.94 25.20 -42.77
CA SER A 319 -26.50 26.33 -41.99
C SER A 319 -26.13 26.25 -40.50
N SER A 320 -25.61 27.36 -39.93
CA SER A 320 -25.48 27.63 -38.49
C SER A 320 -26.73 28.41 -37.98
N PRO A 321 -26.78 28.91 -36.73
CA PRO A 321 -26.83 28.23 -35.43
C PRO A 321 -28.14 28.58 -34.67
N GLY A 322 -28.45 27.87 -33.59
CA GLY A 322 -29.56 28.22 -32.70
C GLY A 322 -29.31 27.75 -31.27
N ASP A 323 -29.39 28.71 -30.35
CA ASP A 323 -29.21 28.59 -28.90
C ASP A 323 -30.41 27.93 -28.18
N ASP A 324 -30.17 27.63 -26.90
CA ASP A 324 -31.09 27.54 -25.76
C ASP A 324 -31.61 26.17 -25.26
N ASP A 325 -31.17 25.91 -24.02
CA ASP A 325 -31.91 25.53 -22.80
C ASP A 325 -32.75 24.24 -22.77
N GLY A 326 -32.51 23.43 -21.74
CA GLY A 326 -33.36 22.29 -21.41
C GLY A 326 -32.69 21.24 -20.53
N SER A 327 -32.60 21.53 -19.24
CA SER A 327 -32.26 20.58 -18.19
C SER A 327 -33.16 19.32 -18.19
N THR A 328 -32.57 18.13 -18.33
CA THR A 328 -33.00 16.87 -17.68
C THR A 328 -31.86 15.85 -17.80
N VAL A 329 -31.17 15.54 -16.69
CA VAL A 329 -30.22 14.42 -16.65
C VAL A 329 -30.96 13.23 -16.06
N ASP A 330 -31.51 12.38 -16.94
CA ASP A 330 -32.07 11.09 -16.57
C ASP A 330 -30.92 10.13 -16.23
N TYR A 331 -30.81 9.74 -14.96
CA TYR A 331 -29.91 8.66 -14.54
C TYR A 331 -30.49 7.31 -14.94
N HIS A 332 -30.14 6.84 -16.14
CA HIS A 332 -30.39 5.45 -16.54
C HIS A 332 -29.38 4.52 -15.85
N TYR A 333 -29.86 3.73 -14.88
CA TYR A 333 -29.15 2.56 -14.37
C TYR A 333 -29.03 1.49 -15.46
N PRO A 334 -27.83 0.95 -15.77
CA PRO A 334 -27.73 -0.21 -16.64
C PRO A 334 -28.18 -1.46 -15.88
N GLN A 335 -29.26 -2.08 -16.37
CA GLN A 335 -29.68 -3.42 -15.98
C GLN A 335 -28.63 -4.46 -16.42
N PRO A 336 -28.47 -5.58 -15.67
CA PRO A 336 -27.45 -6.59 -15.97
C PRO A 336 -27.88 -7.43 -17.17
N GLY A 337 -27.21 -7.25 -18.32
CA GLY A 337 -27.55 -8.05 -19.50
C GLY A 337 -26.79 -7.81 -20.80
N HIS A 338 -25.92 -6.80 -20.89
CA HIS A 338 -25.16 -6.56 -22.13
C HIS A 338 -23.72 -7.06 -22.01
N ARG A 339 -23.39 -8.11 -22.79
CA ARG A 339 -22.00 -8.42 -23.15
C ARG A 339 -21.42 -7.24 -23.91
N VAL A 340 -20.55 -6.48 -23.26
CA VAL A 340 -19.60 -5.63 -23.97
C VAL A 340 -18.64 -6.55 -24.70
N ARG A 341 -18.75 -6.61 -26.03
CA ARG A 341 -17.75 -7.26 -26.88
C ARG A 341 -16.53 -6.33 -26.96
N GLY A 342 -15.38 -6.85 -26.56
CA GLY A 342 -14.07 -6.32 -26.98
C GLY A 342 -13.55 -5.12 -26.20
N THR A 343 -13.18 -5.32 -24.94
CA THR A 343 -12.02 -4.62 -24.37
C THR A 343 -11.03 -5.69 -23.91
N THR A 344 -9.91 -5.75 -24.60
CA THR A 344 -8.76 -6.59 -24.28
C THR A 344 -8.18 -6.11 -22.95
N TRP A 345 -8.54 -6.80 -21.87
CA TRP A 345 -7.91 -6.63 -20.56
C TRP A 345 -6.57 -7.37 -20.60
N CYS A 346 -5.48 -6.59 -20.56
CA CYS A 346 -4.08 -7.03 -20.57
C CYS A 346 -3.67 -7.86 -21.79
N ALA A 347 -3.05 -7.20 -22.78
CA ALA A 347 -2.16 -7.89 -23.72
C ALA A 347 -0.90 -8.35 -22.96
N CYS A 348 -0.98 -9.53 -22.33
CA CYS A 348 0.17 -10.24 -21.76
C CYS A 348 0.15 -11.72 -22.17
N GLU A 349 -0.38 -12.02 -23.35
CA GLU A 349 -0.11 -13.27 -24.05
C GLU A 349 0.69 -12.90 -25.31
N GLU A 350 1.80 -13.62 -25.52
CA GLU A 350 2.81 -13.46 -26.58
C GLU A 350 4.03 -12.58 -26.26
N GLY A 351 4.79 -12.94 -25.22
CA GLY A 351 6.11 -12.31 -24.99
C GLY A 351 7.12 -13.03 -24.08
N ILE A 352 6.81 -14.18 -23.47
CA ILE A 352 7.76 -14.85 -22.54
C ILE A 352 7.82 -16.36 -22.78
N ALA A 353 8.18 -16.75 -24.01
CA ALA A 353 8.76 -18.07 -24.27
C ALA A 353 10.29 -17.94 -24.24
N GLY A 354 10.90 -17.86 -23.04
CA GLY A 354 12.37 -17.80 -22.97
C GLY A 354 13.04 -17.69 -21.60
N ILE A 355 12.32 -17.40 -20.51
CA ILE A 355 12.98 -17.11 -19.21
C ILE A 355 12.57 -18.07 -18.07
N VAL A 356 11.65 -19.00 -18.29
CA VAL A 356 11.24 -19.97 -17.26
C VAL A 356 11.93 -21.32 -17.49
N GLY A 357 13.02 -21.55 -16.76
CA GLY A 357 13.57 -22.91 -16.58
C GLY A 357 12.61 -23.77 -15.74
N PRO A 358 12.59 -25.10 -15.92
CA PRO A 358 11.61 -25.96 -15.25
C PRO A 358 11.81 -25.96 -13.73
N GLY A 359 10.78 -25.53 -13.00
CA GLY A 359 10.68 -25.68 -11.56
C GLY A 359 10.40 -27.13 -11.13
N PRO A 360 10.66 -27.48 -9.85
CA PRO A 360 10.61 -28.87 -9.38
C PRO A 360 9.18 -29.44 -9.31
N PRO A 361 9.00 -30.77 -9.43
CA PRO A 361 7.70 -31.38 -9.69
C PRO A 361 7.02 -31.87 -8.41
N TRP A 362 6.40 -31.01 -7.60
CA TRP A 362 5.45 -31.48 -6.57
C TRP A 362 4.42 -30.39 -6.22
N VAL A 363 3.19 -30.52 -6.75
CA VAL A 363 1.89 -30.49 -6.04
C VAL A 363 0.82 -30.82 -7.10
N SER A 364 0.29 -32.04 -7.07
CA SER A 364 -0.88 -32.44 -7.84
C SER A 364 -2.13 -32.52 -6.94
N SER A 365 -3.25 -32.09 -7.52
CA SER A 365 -4.65 -32.39 -7.19
C SER A 365 -5.23 -31.91 -5.84
N ILE A 366 -5.99 -30.82 -5.88
CA ILE A 366 -7.23 -30.68 -5.12
C ILE A 366 -8.35 -30.48 -6.15
N GLU A 367 -9.11 -31.55 -6.42
CA GLU A 367 -10.33 -31.49 -7.22
C GLU A 367 -11.44 -30.76 -6.42
N HIS A 368 -11.99 -29.69 -7.00
CA HIS A 368 -13.24 -29.08 -6.56
C HIS A 368 -14.41 -29.90 -7.10
N LYS A 369 -15.09 -30.67 -6.22
CA LYS A 369 -16.41 -31.22 -6.53
C LYS A 369 -17.46 -30.10 -6.42
N SER A 370 -17.90 -29.59 -7.56
CA SER A 370 -19.08 -28.75 -7.68
C SER A 370 -20.34 -29.60 -7.47
N ASN A 371 -21.18 -29.20 -6.50
CA ASN A 371 -22.44 -29.87 -6.21
C ASN A 371 -23.57 -29.13 -6.97
N GLN A 372 -23.84 -29.55 -8.20
CA GLN A 372 -25.05 -29.17 -8.91
C GLN A 372 -26.21 -30.05 -8.42
N ARG A 373 -27.20 -29.45 -7.76
CA ARG A 373 -28.50 -30.09 -7.52
C ARG A 373 -29.51 -29.57 -8.54
N THR A 374 -30.02 -30.46 -9.37
CA THR A 374 -31.25 -30.28 -10.13
C THR A 374 -32.09 -31.55 -10.12
N VAL A 375 -33.36 -31.35 -9.76
CA VAL A 375 -34.59 -31.97 -10.30
C VAL A 375 -35.01 -33.38 -9.81
N ALA A 376 -36.06 -33.32 -8.96
CA ALA A 376 -37.36 -34.00 -9.01
C ALA A 376 -37.54 -35.53 -8.84
N ASP A 377 -38.74 -35.80 -8.32
CA ASP A 377 -39.48 -37.05 -8.14
C ASP A 377 -38.98 -38.08 -7.12
N ARG A 378 -39.72 -38.16 -6.00
CA ARG A 378 -40.56 -39.35 -5.75
C ARG A 378 -41.63 -39.10 -4.68
N GLN A 379 -42.83 -39.52 -5.06
CA GLN A 379 -44.03 -39.67 -4.26
C GLN A 379 -43.88 -40.68 -3.11
N ASP A 380 -44.81 -40.52 -2.17
CA ASP A 380 -45.38 -41.52 -1.25
C ASP A 380 -44.50 -42.07 -0.11
N GLN A 381 -44.88 -41.72 1.13
CA GLN A 381 -45.68 -42.59 2.01
C GLN A 381 -45.79 -41.92 3.38
N ILE A 382 -46.98 -41.40 3.68
CA ILE A 382 -47.42 -41.08 5.05
C ILE A 382 -47.97 -42.38 5.64
N VAL A 383 -47.38 -42.88 6.72
CA VAL A 383 -48.05 -43.78 7.66
C VAL A 383 -47.77 -43.31 9.09
N LEU A 384 -48.86 -43.19 9.82
CA LEU A 384 -49.04 -42.72 11.18
C LEU A 384 -48.36 -43.62 12.23
N ALA A 385 -47.76 -42.98 13.25
CA ALA A 385 -48.02 -43.21 14.68
C ALA A 385 -47.37 -42.10 15.50
#